data_AF-A0A7J4MUQ4-F1
#
_entry.id   AF-A0A7J4MUQ4-F1
#
_cell.length_a   1.000
_cell.length_b   1.000
_cell.length_c   1.000
_cell.angle_alpha   90.00
_cell.angle_beta   90.00
_cell.angle_gamma   90.00
#
_symmetry.space_group_name_H-M   'P 1'
#
loop_
_entity.id
_entity.type
_entity.pdbx_description
1 polymer ?
#
loop_
_entity_poly.entity_id
_entity_poly.type
_entity_poly.pdbx_seq_one_letter_code
_entity_poly.pdbx_strand_id
1 'polypeptide(L)'
;MSNIKNIKKNKEAILTGEIGALLHDIGKLNPCFIGTNSIENIPQRFHHANIDGFLKTELISLLKAFEEQKIKGESIRIYNIITEHHKKDNILQGCDRKDSADDKGIVRKKQTLKNTIISSPFGYPKEKVDLNCLQKSFDDLQNILIKLLKDYISGMVDLSYFRRTLMKELQVFFSHGLGETRIPSNDVTLWDHSYSTASRFKSLLVAKLYGADTKDPELRIFGIFWNGIEFINKGRKIAEIKARKEIIERIKEKLKGKFEDEIPVGNSIYEDINGICFTFPEFERAEELANQCAKEACEIVLEESENELWP
;
A
#
# COMPACT_ATOMS: atom_id res chain seq x y z
N MET A 1 10.97 -24.66 -12.02
CA MET A 1 9.56 -24.27 -11.75
C MET A 1 9.32 -22.90 -12.36
N SER A 2 8.15 -22.65 -12.94
CA SER A 2 7.77 -21.29 -13.40
C SER A 2 7.87 -20.30 -12.23
N ASN A 3 8.32 -19.07 -12.50
CA ASN A 3 8.49 -18.05 -11.46
C ASN A 3 7.13 -17.74 -10.80
N ILE A 4 6.07 -17.62 -11.60
CA ILE A 4 4.69 -17.48 -11.12
C ILE A 4 4.31 -18.57 -10.12
N LYS A 5 4.63 -19.84 -10.38
CA LYS A 5 4.28 -20.95 -9.48
C LYS A 5 4.96 -20.83 -8.11
N ASN A 6 6.21 -20.34 -8.08
CA ASN A 6 6.93 -20.14 -6.83
C ASN A 6 6.36 -18.96 -6.04
N ILE A 7 5.98 -17.87 -6.71
CA ILE A 7 5.33 -16.71 -6.08
C ILE A 7 3.98 -17.11 -5.49
N LYS A 8 3.14 -17.84 -6.26
CA LYS A 8 1.86 -18.39 -5.78
C LYS A 8 2.03 -19.24 -4.52
N LYS A 9 3.07 -20.07 -4.46
CA LYS A 9 3.36 -20.91 -3.28
C LYS A 9 3.70 -20.08 -2.02
N ASN A 10 4.24 -18.88 -2.19
CA ASN A 10 4.61 -17.98 -1.09
C ASN A 10 3.63 -16.80 -0.95
N LYS A 11 2.43 -16.89 -1.56
CA LYS A 11 1.41 -15.83 -1.56
C LYS A 11 1.11 -15.33 -0.16
N GLU A 12 0.83 -16.22 0.78
CA GLU A 12 0.47 -15.87 2.16
C GLU A 12 1.56 -15.06 2.86
N ALA A 13 2.83 -15.46 2.70
CA ALA A 13 3.95 -14.74 3.27
C ALA A 13 4.14 -13.34 2.67
N ILE A 14 3.99 -13.21 1.34
CA ILE A 14 4.12 -11.94 0.64
C ILE A 14 2.99 -10.98 1.05
N LEU A 15 1.74 -11.46 1.07
CA LEU A 15 0.59 -10.65 1.45
C LEU A 15 0.60 -10.28 2.94
N THR A 16 1.04 -11.18 3.82
CA THR A 16 1.22 -10.88 5.25
C THR A 16 2.26 -9.78 5.46
N GLY A 17 3.36 -9.83 4.70
CA GLY A 17 4.38 -8.78 4.70
C GLY A 17 3.85 -7.43 4.22
N GLU A 18 3.07 -7.42 3.13
CA GLU A 18 2.39 -6.21 2.64
C GLU A 18 1.44 -5.64 3.70
N ILE A 19 0.60 -6.47 4.34
CA ILE A 19 -0.33 -6.01 5.38
C ILE A 19 0.44 -5.39 6.55
N GLY A 20 1.54 -6.01 6.97
CA GLY A 20 2.43 -5.44 7.98
C GLY A 20 2.99 -4.08 7.57
N ALA A 21 3.42 -3.95 6.32
CA ALA A 21 3.93 -2.70 5.77
C ALA A 21 2.85 -1.62 5.62
N LEU A 22 1.61 -1.98 5.28
CA LEU A 22 0.49 -1.02 5.25
C LEU A 22 0.18 -0.47 6.65
N LEU A 23 0.35 -1.28 7.69
CA LEU A 23 0.06 -0.90 9.07
C LEU A 23 1.27 -0.29 9.81
N HIS A 24 2.46 -0.27 9.21
CA HIS A 24 3.72 0.01 9.93
C HIS A 24 3.71 1.36 10.65
N ASP A 25 3.03 2.34 10.07
CA ASP A 25 2.95 3.71 10.55
C ASP A 25 1.56 4.07 11.12
N ILE A 26 0.75 3.08 11.51
CA ILE A 26 -0.58 3.31 12.11
C ILE A 26 -0.54 4.30 13.28
N GLY A 27 0.56 4.35 14.03
CA GLY A 27 0.75 5.31 15.12
C GLY A 27 0.76 6.77 14.67
N LYS A 28 1.06 7.08 13.40
CA LYS A 28 1.00 8.46 12.87
C LYS A 28 -0.43 9.01 12.82
N LEU A 29 -1.45 8.15 12.84
CA LEU A 29 -2.85 8.57 12.94
C LEU A 29 -3.23 9.02 14.37
N ASN A 30 -2.40 8.73 15.39
CA ASN A 30 -2.63 9.21 16.74
C ASN A 30 -2.38 10.74 16.83
N PRO A 31 -3.25 11.53 17.47
CA PRO A 31 -3.06 12.98 17.63
C PRO A 31 -1.73 13.39 18.28
N CYS A 32 -1.16 12.54 19.14
CA CYS A 32 0.15 12.78 19.74
C CYS A 32 1.27 12.91 18.68
N PHE A 33 1.13 12.24 17.53
CA PHE A 33 2.08 12.38 16.42
C PHE A 33 2.10 13.80 15.86
N ILE A 34 0.92 14.40 15.63
CA ILE A 34 0.81 15.81 15.24
C ILE A 34 1.35 16.71 16.34
N GLY A 35 0.98 16.40 17.59
CA GLY A 35 1.50 17.01 18.82
C GLY A 35 3.00 17.19 18.85
N THR A 36 3.75 16.09 18.78
CA THR A 36 5.21 16.06 18.84
C THR A 36 5.87 16.73 17.64
N ASN A 37 5.25 16.70 16.47
CA ASN A 37 5.84 17.30 15.27
C ASN A 37 5.47 18.78 15.05
N SER A 38 4.53 19.31 15.83
CA SER A 38 4.13 20.72 15.79
C SER A 38 5.22 21.69 16.28
N ILE A 39 4.95 23.00 16.13
CA ILE A 39 5.74 24.08 16.72
C ILE A 39 5.70 24.00 18.25
N GLU A 40 4.51 23.73 18.81
CA GLU A 40 4.29 23.63 20.24
C GLU A 40 5.02 22.42 20.85
N ASN A 41 5.18 21.34 20.08
CA ASN A 41 5.86 20.10 20.49
C ASN A 41 5.24 19.48 21.77
N ILE A 42 3.91 19.29 21.74
CA ILE A 42 3.14 18.76 22.87
C ILE A 42 2.31 17.57 22.39
N PRO A 43 2.57 16.33 22.86
CA PRO A 43 3.60 15.99 23.84
C PRO A 43 5.02 16.06 23.24
N GLN A 44 6.04 16.22 24.09
CA GLN A 44 7.44 16.35 23.66
C GLN A 44 8.01 15.10 22.99
N ARG A 45 7.45 13.94 23.30
CA ARG A 45 7.88 12.64 22.78
C ARG A 45 6.67 11.77 22.51
N PHE A 46 6.63 11.21 21.31
CA PHE A 46 5.70 10.18 20.92
C PHE A 46 6.43 9.22 19.97
N HIS A 47 6.44 7.93 20.31
CA HIS A 47 7.07 6.89 19.50
C HIS A 47 5.99 6.12 18.77
N HIS A 48 5.72 6.49 17.52
CA HIS A 48 4.61 5.93 16.75
C HIS A 48 4.74 4.43 16.45
N ALA A 49 5.95 3.89 16.50
CA ALA A 49 6.20 2.45 16.37
C ALA A 49 5.94 1.66 17.68
N ASN A 50 5.86 2.33 18.84
CA ASN A 50 5.60 1.68 20.13
C ASN A 50 4.09 1.46 20.34
N ILE A 51 3.50 0.63 19.48
CA ILE A 51 2.05 0.42 19.42
C ILE A 51 1.44 -0.13 20.72
N ASP A 52 2.19 -0.92 21.50
CA ASP A 52 1.73 -1.43 22.81
C ASP A 52 1.43 -0.32 23.82
N GLY A 53 2.00 0.88 23.61
CA GLY A 53 1.81 2.02 24.50
C GLY A 53 0.50 2.80 24.28
N PHE A 54 -0.19 2.59 23.15
CA PHE A 54 -1.34 3.42 22.80
C PHE A 54 -2.47 2.72 22.02
N LEU A 55 -2.23 1.56 21.39
CA LEU A 55 -3.31 0.79 20.77
C LEU A 55 -4.08 -0.01 21.83
N LYS A 56 -5.35 -0.32 21.54
CA LYS A 56 -6.18 -1.21 22.36
C LYS A 56 -5.47 -2.56 22.57
N THR A 57 -5.43 -3.03 23.81
CA THR A 57 -4.80 -4.31 24.18
C THR A 57 -5.31 -5.49 23.36
N GLU A 58 -6.61 -5.48 23.04
CA GLU A 58 -7.23 -6.49 22.18
C GLU A 58 -6.64 -6.48 20.77
N LEU A 59 -6.48 -5.31 20.15
CA LEU A 59 -5.85 -5.18 18.82
C LEU A 59 -4.42 -5.70 18.85
N ILE A 60 -3.64 -5.34 19.87
CA ILE A 60 -2.27 -5.85 20.06
C ILE A 60 -2.25 -7.37 20.18
N SER A 61 -3.18 -7.95 20.94
CA SER A 61 -3.26 -9.41 21.09
C SER A 61 -3.56 -10.11 19.75
N LEU A 62 -4.43 -9.52 18.93
CA LEU A 62 -4.77 -10.04 17.60
C LEU A 62 -3.61 -9.89 16.61
N LEU A 63 -2.90 -8.77 16.61
CA LEU A 63 -1.69 -8.57 15.78
C LEU A 63 -0.57 -9.56 16.15
N LYS A 64 -0.44 -9.91 17.44
CA LYS A 64 0.46 -10.96 17.90
C LYS A 64 -0.05 -12.36 17.54
N ALA A 65 -1.35 -12.61 17.58
CA ALA A 65 -1.95 -13.90 17.26
C ALA A 65 -1.97 -14.21 15.75
N PHE A 66 -1.85 -13.19 14.89
CA PHE A 66 -1.77 -13.36 13.45
C PHE A 66 -0.61 -14.29 13.07
N GLU A 67 -0.89 -15.25 12.20
CA GLU A 67 0.04 -16.33 11.85
C GLU A 67 1.37 -15.79 11.31
N GLU A 68 2.47 -16.32 11.86
CA GLU A 68 3.82 -16.01 11.40
C GLU A 68 4.12 -16.74 10.10
N GLN A 69 4.55 -15.99 9.09
CA GLN A 69 4.95 -16.52 7.79
C GLN A 69 6.47 -16.52 7.65
N LYS A 70 7.00 -17.21 6.63
CA LYS A 70 8.46 -17.25 6.38
C LYS A 70 8.81 -17.08 4.91
N ILE A 71 9.82 -16.26 4.62
CA ILE A 71 10.44 -16.13 3.30
C ILE A 71 11.95 -16.37 3.46
N LYS A 72 12.47 -17.41 2.80
CA LYS A 72 13.90 -17.79 2.87
C LYS A 72 14.43 -17.97 4.30
N GLY A 73 13.57 -18.42 5.22
CA GLY A 73 13.92 -18.65 6.63
C GLY A 73 13.77 -17.43 7.53
N GLU A 74 13.50 -16.24 6.98
CA GLU A 74 13.20 -15.04 7.75
C GLU A 74 11.72 -14.97 8.11
N SER A 75 11.46 -14.60 9.36
CA SER A 75 10.14 -14.43 9.94
C SER A 75 9.43 -13.20 9.38
N ILE A 76 8.20 -13.38 8.92
CA ILE A 76 7.30 -12.31 8.47
C ILE A 76 6.10 -12.30 9.42
N ARG A 77 6.10 -11.33 10.33
CA ARG A 77 5.04 -11.13 11.32
C ARG A 77 4.61 -9.68 11.36
N ILE A 78 3.31 -9.43 11.20
CA ILE A 78 2.73 -8.08 11.16
C ILE A 78 3.19 -7.24 12.37
N TYR A 79 3.07 -7.80 13.59
CA TYR A 79 3.47 -7.11 14.81
C TYR A 79 4.94 -6.67 14.80
N ASN A 80 5.86 -7.52 14.32
CA ASN A 80 7.29 -7.19 14.26
C ASN A 80 7.57 -6.16 13.16
N ILE A 81 6.88 -6.24 12.02
CA ILE A 81 7.01 -5.25 10.95
C ILE A 81 6.65 -3.86 11.47
N ILE A 82 5.56 -3.74 12.25
CA ILE A 82 5.13 -2.47 12.85
C ILE A 82 6.10 -2.00 13.95
N THR A 83 6.51 -2.87 14.88
CA THR A 83 7.29 -2.44 16.04
C THR A 83 8.79 -2.25 15.76
N GLU A 84 9.30 -2.88 14.69
CA GLU A 84 10.72 -2.95 14.41
C GLU A 84 11.17 -2.24 13.13
N HIS A 85 10.29 -1.52 12.43
CA HIS A 85 10.64 -0.84 11.17
C HIS A 85 11.71 0.25 11.32
N HIS A 86 11.94 0.77 12.53
CA HIS A 86 13.07 1.69 12.82
C HIS A 86 14.38 0.98 13.16
N LYS A 87 14.39 -0.34 13.36
CA LYS A 87 15.62 -1.07 13.65
C LYS A 87 16.54 -1.08 12.44
N LYS A 88 17.84 -0.97 12.70
CA LYS A 88 18.88 -1.08 11.68
C LYS A 88 18.77 -2.45 11.00
N ASP A 89 19.01 -2.49 9.69
CA ASP A 89 18.98 -3.69 8.85
C ASP A 89 17.58 -4.32 8.65
N ASN A 90 16.50 -3.64 9.07
CA ASN A 90 15.14 -4.03 8.70
C ASN A 90 14.87 -3.67 7.22
N ILE A 91 14.40 -4.62 6.42
CA ILE A 91 14.14 -4.44 4.98
C ILE A 91 13.08 -3.36 4.72
N LEU A 92 12.08 -3.26 5.61
CA LEU A 92 11.04 -2.23 5.49
C LEU A 92 11.62 -0.83 5.72
N GLN A 93 12.66 -0.68 6.56
CA GLN A 93 13.31 0.60 6.81
C GLN A 93 13.86 1.24 5.53
N GLY A 94 14.42 0.42 4.63
CA GLY A 94 14.91 0.91 3.34
C GLY A 94 13.78 1.46 2.46
N CYS A 95 12.60 0.84 2.52
CA CYS A 95 11.42 1.30 1.79
C CYS A 95 10.87 2.61 2.37
N ASP A 96 10.64 2.63 3.69
CA ASP A 96 10.14 3.80 4.43
C ASP A 96 11.07 5.02 4.25
N ARG A 97 12.39 4.81 4.34
CA ARG A 97 13.37 5.89 4.16
C ARG A 97 13.39 6.45 2.74
N LYS A 98 13.35 5.61 1.70
CA LYS A 98 13.38 6.11 0.32
C LYS A 98 12.12 6.93 0.01
N ASP A 99 10.95 6.40 0.36
CA ASP A 99 9.69 7.12 0.20
C ASP A 99 9.68 8.45 0.98
N SER A 100 10.23 8.44 2.19
CA SER A 100 10.27 9.61 3.05
C SER A 100 11.46 10.55 2.83
N ALA A 101 12.44 10.25 1.97
CA ALA A 101 13.63 11.08 1.78
C ALA A 101 13.63 11.83 0.45
N ASP A 102 13.14 11.20 -0.62
CA ASP A 102 13.44 11.60 -1.99
C ASP A 102 12.82 12.95 -2.40
N ASP A 103 11.78 13.44 -1.69
CA ASP A 103 11.00 14.60 -2.15
C ASP A 103 10.78 15.72 -1.12
N LYS A 104 11.56 15.76 -0.05
CA LYS A 104 11.23 16.64 1.08
C LYS A 104 11.69 18.10 0.96
N GLY A 105 12.18 18.54 -0.20
CA GLY A 105 12.64 19.91 -0.44
C GLY A 105 13.67 20.45 0.57
N ILE A 106 14.15 21.68 0.36
CA ILE A 106 15.09 22.36 1.28
C ILE A 106 14.32 23.11 2.39
N VAL A 107 13.15 23.66 2.08
CA VAL A 107 12.35 24.44 3.02
C VAL A 107 11.34 23.55 3.71
N ARG A 108 11.42 23.42 5.04
CA ARG A 108 10.45 22.66 5.84
C ARG A 108 10.00 23.47 7.04
N LYS A 109 8.71 23.78 7.11
CA LYS A 109 8.12 24.54 8.22
C LYS A 109 7.17 23.66 9.02
N LYS A 110 7.43 23.58 10.33
CA LYS A 110 6.49 22.97 11.27
C LYS A 110 5.18 23.75 11.31
N GLN A 111 4.09 23.02 11.48
CA GLN A 111 2.75 23.60 11.63
C GLN A 111 2.42 23.79 13.11
N THR A 112 1.53 24.74 13.42
CA THR A 112 0.96 24.89 14.77
C THR A 112 -0.12 23.86 15.00
N LEU A 113 -0.28 23.34 16.23
CA LEU A 113 -1.33 22.38 16.58
C LEU A 113 -2.74 22.84 16.19
N LYS A 114 -3.04 24.13 16.36
CA LYS A 114 -4.38 24.69 16.11
C LYS A 114 -4.75 24.80 14.63
N ASN A 115 -3.75 24.79 13.74
CA ASN A 115 -3.88 25.04 12.30
C ASN A 115 -3.03 24.07 11.48
N THR A 116 -2.94 22.81 11.90
CA THR A 116 -2.38 21.74 11.06
C THR A 116 -3.30 21.52 9.86
N ILE A 117 -2.73 21.57 8.66
CA ILE A 117 -3.42 21.31 7.40
C ILE A 117 -2.74 20.17 6.64
N ILE A 118 -3.51 19.50 5.79
CA ILE A 118 -3.04 18.70 4.67
C ILE A 118 -3.05 19.63 3.45
N SER A 119 -1.93 19.72 2.76
CA SER A 119 -1.80 20.54 1.56
C SER A 119 -2.20 19.74 0.31
N SER A 120 -2.51 20.42 -0.78
CA SER A 120 -2.51 19.79 -2.10
C SER A 120 -1.09 19.81 -2.68
N PRO A 121 -0.81 19.00 -3.73
CA PRO A 121 0.47 19.06 -4.45
C PRO A 121 0.80 20.45 -5.05
N PHE A 122 -0.20 21.33 -5.16
CA PHE A 122 -0.03 22.71 -5.61
C PHE A 122 0.10 23.72 -4.45
N GLY A 123 0.22 23.25 -3.20
CA GLY A 123 0.41 24.08 -2.00
C GLY A 123 -0.86 24.71 -1.45
N TYR A 124 -2.05 24.37 -1.98
CA TYR A 124 -3.32 24.87 -1.44
C TYR A 124 -3.77 24.08 -0.21
N PRO A 125 -4.40 24.69 0.79
CA PRO A 125 -4.98 23.95 1.91
C PRO A 125 -6.11 23.05 1.40
N LYS A 126 -5.94 21.73 1.54
CA LYS A 126 -6.93 20.72 1.14
C LYS A 126 -7.87 20.39 2.29
N GLU A 127 -7.30 20.15 3.47
CA GLU A 127 -8.04 19.72 4.65
C GLU A 127 -7.41 20.28 5.93
N LYS A 128 -8.24 20.68 6.90
CA LYS A 128 -7.77 21.04 8.25
C LYS A 128 -7.87 19.82 9.16
N VAL A 129 -6.77 19.47 9.82
CA VAL A 129 -6.72 18.36 10.76
C VAL A 129 -7.23 18.83 12.12
N ASP A 130 -8.43 18.39 12.51
CA ASP A 130 -8.93 18.54 13.88
C ASP A 130 -8.51 17.35 14.74
N LEU A 131 -7.86 17.61 15.88
CA LEU A 131 -7.28 16.56 16.72
C LEU A 131 -8.34 15.69 17.40
N ASN A 132 -9.53 16.21 17.69
CA ASN A 132 -10.60 15.42 18.30
C ASN A 132 -11.24 14.50 17.25
N CYS A 133 -11.45 15.01 16.03
CA CYS A 133 -11.88 14.19 14.90
C CYS A 133 -10.84 13.10 14.59
N LEU A 134 -9.55 13.45 14.56
CA LEU A 134 -8.47 12.51 14.34
C LEU A 134 -8.41 11.42 15.43
N GLN A 135 -8.59 11.79 16.71
CA GLN A 135 -8.68 10.83 17.81
C GLN A 135 -9.84 9.86 17.61
N LYS A 136 -11.03 10.37 17.27
CA LYS A 136 -12.21 9.54 17.01
C LYS A 136 -11.97 8.59 15.82
N SER A 137 -11.43 9.10 14.71
CA SER A 137 -11.07 8.30 13.55
C SER A 137 -10.06 7.20 13.90
N PHE A 138 -9.10 7.49 14.76
CA PHE A 138 -8.13 6.51 15.24
C PHE A 138 -8.80 5.42 16.11
N ASP A 139 -9.74 5.79 16.98
CA ASP A 139 -10.48 4.83 17.81
C ASP A 139 -11.43 3.94 17.00
N ASP A 140 -12.09 4.52 16.00
CA ASP A 140 -12.98 3.84 15.05
C ASP A 140 -12.18 2.86 14.18
N LEU A 141 -11.04 3.27 13.63
CA LEU A 141 -10.15 2.38 12.88
C LEU A 141 -9.71 1.18 13.72
N GLN A 142 -9.32 1.40 14.98
CA GLN A 142 -8.94 0.29 15.86
C GLN A 142 -10.07 -0.72 16.05
N ASN A 143 -11.32 -0.27 16.21
CA ASN A 143 -12.49 -1.15 16.33
C ASN A 143 -12.71 -1.98 15.05
N ILE A 144 -12.57 -1.34 13.88
CA ILE A 144 -12.70 -1.99 12.58
C ILE A 144 -11.60 -3.04 12.40
N LEU A 145 -10.35 -2.70 12.70
CA LEU A 145 -9.22 -3.64 12.62
C LEU A 145 -9.39 -4.84 13.57
N ILE A 146 -9.88 -4.62 14.79
CA ILE A 146 -10.21 -5.70 15.73
C ILE A 146 -11.22 -6.66 15.10
N LYS A 147 -12.31 -6.13 14.52
CA LYS A 147 -13.33 -6.96 13.87
C LYS A 147 -12.73 -7.75 12.70
N LEU A 148 -12.03 -7.07 11.79
CA LEU A 148 -11.44 -7.72 10.61
C LEU A 148 -10.44 -8.81 10.98
N LEU A 149 -9.58 -8.57 11.98
CA LEU A 149 -8.61 -9.55 12.46
C LEU A 149 -9.29 -10.76 13.11
N LYS A 150 -10.37 -10.55 13.89
CA LYS A 150 -11.15 -11.66 14.45
C LYS A 150 -11.82 -12.50 13.36
N ASP A 151 -12.44 -11.86 12.37
CA ASP A 151 -13.09 -12.54 11.25
C ASP A 151 -12.06 -13.39 10.48
N TYR A 152 -10.85 -12.88 10.26
CA TYR A 152 -9.77 -13.63 9.62
C TYR A 152 -9.24 -14.78 10.50
N ILE A 153 -8.87 -14.51 11.75
CA ILE A 153 -8.29 -15.51 12.68
C ILE A 153 -9.27 -16.65 12.97
N SER A 154 -10.57 -16.36 13.01
CA SER A 154 -11.61 -17.38 13.18
C SER A 154 -11.89 -18.22 11.92
N GLY A 155 -11.28 -17.87 10.78
CA GLY A 155 -11.50 -18.51 9.49
C GLY A 155 -12.81 -18.15 8.82
N MET A 156 -13.51 -17.11 9.29
CA MET A 156 -14.75 -16.63 8.67
C MET A 156 -14.51 -15.98 7.30
N VAL A 157 -13.33 -15.39 7.10
CA VAL A 157 -12.90 -14.82 5.82
C VAL A 157 -11.49 -15.29 5.47
N ASP A 158 -11.21 -15.41 4.16
CA ASP A 158 -9.87 -15.74 3.67
C ASP A 158 -8.93 -14.51 3.68
N LEU A 159 -7.64 -14.77 3.45
CA LEU A 159 -6.60 -13.74 3.44
C LEU A 159 -6.83 -12.68 2.35
N SER A 160 -7.35 -13.08 1.19
CA SER A 160 -7.59 -12.20 0.06
C SER A 160 -8.71 -11.20 0.35
N TYR A 161 -9.80 -11.66 0.96
CA TYR A 161 -10.89 -10.83 1.44
C TYR A 161 -10.43 -9.92 2.58
N PHE A 162 -9.70 -10.47 3.56
CA PHE A 162 -9.14 -9.70 4.68
C PHE A 162 -8.25 -8.56 4.18
N ARG A 163 -7.26 -8.87 3.32
CA ARG A 163 -6.35 -7.88 2.69
C ARG A 163 -7.14 -6.77 2.01
N ARG A 164 -8.05 -7.13 1.09
CA ARG A 164 -8.81 -6.15 0.29
C ARG A 164 -9.66 -5.24 1.18
N THR A 165 -10.28 -5.80 2.20
CA THR A 165 -11.13 -5.03 3.13
C THR A 165 -10.26 -4.11 4.00
N LEU A 166 -9.16 -4.64 4.57
CA LEU A 166 -8.20 -3.86 5.33
C LEU A 166 -7.65 -2.69 4.52
N MET A 167 -7.24 -2.89 3.27
CA MET A 167 -6.75 -1.81 2.41
C MET A 167 -7.80 -0.72 2.17
N LYS A 168 -9.06 -1.10 1.92
CA LYS A 168 -10.16 -0.12 1.75
C LYS A 168 -10.38 0.71 3.00
N GLU A 169 -10.41 0.08 4.17
CA GLU A 169 -10.55 0.79 5.44
C GLU A 169 -9.34 1.71 5.68
N LEU A 170 -8.12 1.20 5.53
CA LEU A 170 -6.92 2.03 5.68
C LEU A 170 -6.91 3.21 4.72
N GLN A 171 -7.33 3.04 3.46
CA GLN A 171 -7.43 4.16 2.52
C GLN A 171 -8.38 5.25 3.04
N VAL A 172 -9.54 4.88 3.57
CA VAL A 172 -10.49 5.84 4.15
C VAL A 172 -9.87 6.59 5.32
N PHE A 173 -9.30 5.89 6.30
CA PHE A 173 -8.81 6.53 7.53
C PHE A 173 -7.47 7.25 7.33
N PHE A 174 -6.52 6.65 6.61
CA PHE A 174 -5.18 7.20 6.45
C PHE A 174 -5.11 8.37 5.45
N SER A 175 -6.11 8.54 4.57
CA SER A 175 -6.20 9.73 3.70
C SER A 175 -6.38 11.04 4.47
N HIS A 176 -6.82 10.95 5.73
CA HIS A 176 -6.97 12.09 6.66
C HIS A 176 -5.81 12.21 7.66
N GLY A 177 -4.84 11.27 7.61
CA GLY A 177 -3.61 11.33 8.39
C GLY A 177 -2.46 11.96 7.60
N LEU A 178 -1.47 12.51 8.29
CA LEU A 178 -0.27 13.08 7.67
C LEU A 178 0.90 12.08 7.71
N GLY A 179 1.46 11.77 6.54
CA GLY A 179 2.72 11.02 6.43
C GLY A 179 3.92 11.90 6.78
N GLU A 180 3.87 13.17 6.37
CA GLU A 180 4.80 14.25 6.72
C GLU A 180 3.99 15.46 7.22
N THR A 181 4.43 16.07 8.33
CA THR A 181 3.66 17.12 9.01
C THR A 181 4.09 18.53 8.64
N ARG A 182 5.20 18.69 7.92
CA ARG A 182 5.80 19.99 7.58
C ARG A 182 5.40 20.42 6.18
N ILE A 183 5.12 21.70 6.02
CA ILE A 183 4.90 22.34 4.72
C ILE A 183 6.26 22.58 4.05
N PRO A 184 6.40 22.40 2.72
CA PRO A 184 5.34 22.08 1.75
C PRO A 184 5.06 20.59 1.53
N SER A 185 5.86 19.68 2.09
CA SER A 185 5.77 18.23 1.83
C SER A 185 4.64 17.50 2.56
N ASN A 186 3.68 18.23 3.13
CA ASN A 186 2.51 17.70 3.85
C ASN A 186 1.30 17.48 2.92
N ASP A 187 1.55 17.43 1.62
CA ASP A 187 0.64 16.99 0.56
C ASP A 187 0.56 15.46 0.44
N VAL A 188 1.56 14.77 1.00
CA VAL A 188 1.59 13.31 1.15
C VAL A 188 0.83 12.89 2.41
N THR A 189 -0.29 12.19 2.21
CA THR A 189 -1.09 11.64 3.31
C THR A 189 -0.42 10.40 3.92
N LEU A 190 -0.91 9.96 5.08
CA LEU A 190 -0.48 8.70 5.67
C LEU A 190 -0.80 7.51 4.74
N TRP A 191 -1.89 7.59 3.97
CA TRP A 191 -2.26 6.55 3.01
C TRP A 191 -1.21 6.47 1.91
N ASP A 192 -0.88 7.60 1.28
CA ASP A 192 0.08 7.65 0.16
C ASP A 192 1.43 7.05 0.58
N HIS A 193 1.93 7.47 1.74
CA HIS A 193 3.17 6.98 2.33
C HIS A 193 3.13 5.47 2.64
N SER A 194 2.07 5.02 3.32
CA SER A 194 1.93 3.62 3.73
C SER A 194 1.74 2.70 2.54
N TYR A 195 0.94 3.12 1.56
CA TYR A 195 0.66 2.39 0.35
C TYR A 195 1.91 2.28 -0.54
N SER A 196 2.64 3.38 -0.75
CA SER A 196 3.90 3.39 -1.50
C SER A 196 4.94 2.46 -0.84
N THR A 197 5.13 2.60 0.47
CA THR A 197 6.05 1.77 1.25
C THR A 197 5.69 0.28 1.17
N ALA A 198 4.41 -0.07 1.34
CA ALA A 198 3.94 -1.45 1.24
C ALA A 198 4.06 -2.03 -0.17
N SER A 199 3.79 -1.21 -1.19
CA SER A 199 3.90 -1.60 -2.61
C SER A 199 5.34 -1.92 -3.00
N ARG A 200 6.29 -1.11 -2.51
CA ARG A 200 7.72 -1.39 -2.64
C ARG A 200 8.10 -2.65 -1.87
N PHE A 201 7.72 -2.74 -0.60
CA PHE A 201 8.07 -3.86 0.28
C PHE A 201 7.57 -5.20 -0.28
N LYS A 202 6.34 -5.26 -0.82
CA LYS A 202 5.80 -6.44 -1.51
C LYS A 202 6.75 -6.93 -2.61
N SER A 203 7.13 -6.04 -3.53
CA SER A 203 8.05 -6.40 -4.62
C SER A 203 9.43 -6.81 -4.09
N LEU A 204 9.91 -6.20 -3.00
CA LEU A 204 11.16 -6.63 -2.36
C LEU A 204 11.08 -8.03 -1.74
N LEU A 205 9.95 -8.39 -1.13
CA LEU A 205 9.75 -9.75 -0.61
C LEU A 205 9.79 -10.79 -1.74
N VAL A 206 9.26 -10.44 -2.92
CA VAL A 206 9.36 -11.29 -4.11
C VAL A 206 10.81 -11.35 -4.60
N ALA A 207 11.53 -10.24 -4.70
CA ALA A 207 12.94 -10.23 -5.07
C ALA A 207 13.79 -11.10 -4.11
N LYS A 208 13.52 -10.98 -2.80
CA LYS A 208 14.15 -11.77 -1.75
C LYS A 208 13.89 -13.27 -1.89
N LEU A 209 12.68 -13.66 -2.32
CA LEU A 209 12.35 -15.06 -2.62
C LEU A 209 13.30 -15.66 -3.67
N TYR A 210 13.85 -14.83 -4.55
CA TYR A 210 14.86 -15.20 -5.56
C TYR A 210 16.31 -14.91 -5.16
N GLY A 211 16.55 -14.48 -3.91
CA GLY A 211 17.90 -14.26 -3.39
C GLY A 211 18.52 -12.92 -3.76
N ALA A 212 17.72 -11.94 -4.22
CA ALA A 212 18.20 -10.58 -4.42
C ALA A 212 18.65 -9.95 -3.09
N ASP A 213 19.64 -9.07 -3.14
CA ASP A 213 20.00 -8.25 -1.98
C ASP A 213 18.84 -7.30 -1.66
N THR A 214 18.49 -7.24 -0.37
CA THR A 214 17.36 -6.47 0.15
C THR A 214 17.79 -5.17 0.84
N LYS A 215 19.09 -4.90 0.93
CA LYS A 215 19.62 -3.67 1.55
C LYS A 215 19.44 -2.43 0.70
N ASP A 216 19.58 -2.55 -0.61
CA ASP A 216 19.31 -1.46 -1.55
C ASP A 216 18.74 -1.90 -2.92
N PRO A 217 17.69 -2.75 -2.95
CA PRO A 217 17.15 -3.25 -4.20
C PRO A 217 16.54 -2.12 -5.03
N GLU A 218 16.95 -2.09 -6.29
CA GLU A 218 16.25 -1.38 -7.35
C GLU A 218 14.83 -1.93 -7.46
N LEU A 219 13.91 -1.08 -7.91
CA LEU A 219 12.51 -1.44 -8.12
C LEU A 219 12.23 -1.29 -9.61
N ARG A 220 11.55 -2.28 -10.20
CA ARG A 220 11.03 -2.17 -11.57
C ARG A 220 9.58 -1.72 -11.55
N ILE A 221 9.13 -1.20 -12.68
CA ILE A 221 7.71 -0.93 -12.93
C ILE A 221 7.27 -1.86 -14.06
N PHE A 222 6.15 -2.55 -13.86
CA PHE A 222 5.51 -3.39 -14.87
C PHE A 222 4.25 -2.69 -15.36
N GLY A 223 4.30 -2.17 -16.58
CA GLY A 223 3.20 -1.45 -17.22
C GLY A 223 2.51 -2.30 -18.27
N ILE A 224 1.18 -2.19 -18.34
CA ILE A 224 0.32 -2.81 -19.36
C ILE A 224 -0.45 -1.68 -20.02
N PHE A 225 -0.32 -1.52 -21.34
CA PHE A 225 -0.81 -0.33 -22.05
C PHE A 225 -1.59 -0.70 -23.30
N TRP A 226 -2.75 -0.07 -23.48
CA TRP A 226 -3.64 -0.24 -24.61
C TRP A 226 -4.15 1.11 -25.11
N ASN A 227 -4.75 1.16 -26.30
CA ASN A 227 -5.38 2.40 -26.78
C ASN A 227 -6.82 2.54 -26.28
N GLY A 228 -6.98 2.91 -25.01
CA GLY A 228 -8.29 2.98 -24.36
C GLY A 228 -9.14 4.14 -24.88
N ILE A 229 -8.50 5.25 -25.24
CA ILE A 229 -9.18 6.40 -25.85
C ILE A 229 -9.84 6.00 -27.17
N GLU A 230 -9.09 5.36 -28.07
CA GLU A 230 -9.65 4.88 -29.34
C GLU A 230 -10.74 3.83 -29.12
N PHE A 231 -10.51 2.88 -28.21
CA PHE A 231 -11.48 1.85 -27.89
C PHE A 231 -12.82 2.42 -27.43
N ILE A 232 -12.82 3.44 -26.56
CA ILE A 232 -14.03 4.13 -26.11
C ILE A 232 -14.68 4.90 -27.28
N ASN A 233 -13.89 5.59 -28.09
CA ASN A 233 -14.36 6.43 -29.20
C ASN A 233 -15.03 5.64 -30.34
N LYS A 234 -14.89 4.31 -30.38
CA LYS A 234 -15.66 3.44 -31.29
C LYS A 234 -17.17 3.44 -30.96
N GLY A 235 -17.56 3.79 -29.73
CA GLY A 235 -18.96 3.91 -29.33
C GLY A 235 -19.64 5.13 -29.96
N ARG A 236 -20.80 4.92 -30.61
CA ARG A 236 -21.57 6.00 -31.28
C ARG A 236 -22.66 6.59 -30.40
N LYS A 237 -23.11 5.84 -29.39
CA LYS A 237 -24.13 6.25 -28.43
C LYS A 237 -23.54 6.41 -27.04
N ILE A 238 -24.15 7.26 -26.21
CA ILE A 238 -23.73 7.47 -24.80
C ILE A 238 -23.67 6.14 -24.03
N ALA A 239 -24.65 5.26 -24.24
CA ALA A 239 -24.69 3.94 -23.61
C ALA A 239 -23.50 3.06 -24.02
N GLU A 240 -23.08 3.09 -25.29
CA GLU A 240 -21.95 2.32 -25.81
C GLU A 240 -20.62 2.86 -25.26
N ILE A 241 -20.46 4.20 -25.22
CA ILE A 241 -19.28 4.87 -24.63
C ILE A 241 -19.16 4.48 -23.15
N LYS A 242 -20.26 4.50 -22.41
CA LYS A 242 -20.29 4.08 -21.00
C LYS A 242 -19.92 2.60 -20.84
N ALA A 243 -20.49 1.71 -21.64
CA ALA A 243 -20.18 0.28 -21.58
C ALA A 243 -18.70 -0.02 -21.89
N ARG A 244 -18.11 0.67 -22.88
CA ARG A 244 -16.69 0.56 -23.21
C ARG A 244 -15.78 1.08 -22.10
N LYS A 245 -16.16 2.17 -21.44
CA LYS A 245 -15.45 2.64 -20.23
C LYS A 245 -15.52 1.59 -19.11
N GLU A 246 -16.67 0.98 -18.89
CA GLU A 246 -16.85 -0.08 -17.89
C GLU A 246 -16.01 -1.34 -18.20
N ILE A 247 -15.81 -1.69 -19.49
CA ILE A 247 -14.88 -2.75 -19.90
C ILE A 247 -13.45 -2.45 -19.43
N ILE A 248 -12.95 -1.22 -19.65
CA ILE A 248 -11.62 -0.81 -19.20
C ILE A 248 -11.49 -0.90 -17.66
N GLU A 249 -12.52 -0.49 -16.92
CA GLU A 249 -12.51 -0.62 -15.45
C GLU A 249 -12.47 -2.09 -15.00
N ARG A 250 -13.23 -2.99 -15.65
CA ARG A 250 -13.17 -4.43 -15.37
C ARG A 250 -11.83 -5.05 -15.69
N ILE A 251 -11.19 -4.66 -16.80
CA ILE A 251 -9.82 -5.07 -17.14
C ILE A 251 -8.88 -4.69 -16.00
N LYS A 252 -8.87 -3.42 -15.55
CA LYS A 252 -8.02 -2.97 -14.45
C LYS A 252 -8.29 -3.73 -13.15
N GLU A 253 -9.56 -3.99 -12.81
CA GLU A 253 -9.91 -4.77 -11.61
C GLU A 253 -9.43 -6.23 -11.70
N LYS A 254 -9.56 -6.88 -12.85
CA LYS A 254 -9.03 -8.24 -13.07
C LYS A 254 -7.50 -8.27 -13.03
N LEU A 255 -6.82 -7.31 -13.65
CA LEU A 255 -5.36 -7.20 -13.59
C LEU A 255 -4.86 -6.99 -12.15
N LYS A 256 -5.55 -6.15 -11.36
CA LYS A 256 -5.27 -6.00 -9.92
C LYS A 256 -5.47 -7.29 -9.15
N GLY A 257 -6.59 -7.99 -9.36
CA GLY A 257 -6.82 -9.31 -8.77
C GLY A 257 -5.71 -10.32 -9.12
N LYS A 258 -5.22 -10.27 -10.36
CA LYS A 258 -4.16 -11.14 -10.86
C LYS A 258 -2.79 -10.85 -10.24
N PHE A 259 -2.35 -9.59 -10.27
CA PHE A 259 -0.97 -9.22 -9.94
C PHE A 259 -0.75 -8.70 -8.52
N GLU A 260 -1.82 -8.29 -7.83
CA GLU A 260 -1.72 -7.89 -6.42
C GLU A 260 -2.02 -9.03 -5.45
N ASP A 261 -2.82 -10.03 -5.87
CA ASP A 261 -3.34 -11.08 -4.99
C ASP A 261 -3.05 -12.50 -5.49
N GLU A 262 -3.45 -12.90 -6.70
CA GLU A 262 -3.21 -14.27 -7.19
C GLU A 262 -1.71 -14.54 -7.38
N ILE A 263 -1.00 -13.60 -7.99
CA ILE A 263 0.44 -13.62 -8.25
C ILE A 263 1.00 -12.31 -7.67
N PRO A 264 1.20 -12.19 -6.34
CA PRO A 264 1.47 -10.92 -5.68
C PRO A 264 2.88 -10.38 -5.99
N VAL A 265 3.09 -9.90 -7.21
CA VAL A 265 4.36 -9.33 -7.71
C VAL A 265 4.55 -7.89 -7.25
N GLY A 266 3.45 -7.16 -7.05
CA GLY A 266 3.45 -5.76 -6.68
C GLY A 266 2.04 -5.22 -6.53
N ASN A 267 1.92 -3.89 -6.50
CA ASN A 267 0.67 -3.17 -6.35
C ASN A 267 0.53 -2.11 -7.44
N SER A 268 -0.71 -1.82 -7.83
CA SER A 268 -1.02 -0.77 -8.80
C SER A 268 -0.61 0.60 -8.25
N ILE A 269 0.30 1.29 -8.93
CA ILE A 269 0.77 2.63 -8.52
C ILE A 269 0.32 3.73 -9.48
N TYR A 270 -0.22 3.34 -10.64
CA TYR A 270 -0.75 4.27 -11.64
C TYR A 270 -1.81 3.59 -12.49
N GLU A 271 -2.91 4.31 -12.74
CA GLU A 271 -4.02 3.88 -13.58
C GLU A 271 -4.57 5.06 -14.38
N ASP A 272 -4.78 4.86 -15.68
CA ASP A 272 -5.51 5.82 -16.50
C ASP A 272 -6.46 5.09 -17.47
N ILE A 273 -6.85 5.76 -18.56
CA ILE A 273 -7.71 5.18 -19.60
C ILE A 273 -6.92 4.20 -20.48
N ASN A 274 -5.62 4.40 -20.64
CA ASN A 274 -4.76 3.69 -21.57
C ASN A 274 -3.88 2.63 -20.91
N GLY A 275 -3.87 2.51 -19.58
CA GLY A 275 -3.09 1.48 -18.95
C GLY A 275 -3.09 1.50 -17.44
N ILE A 276 -2.28 0.59 -16.91
CA ILE A 276 -2.06 0.37 -15.49
C ILE A 276 -0.60 -0.02 -15.27
N CYS A 277 0.01 0.48 -14.20
CA CYS A 277 1.38 0.17 -13.81
C CYS A 277 1.43 -0.41 -12.41
N PHE A 278 2.22 -1.46 -12.23
CA PHE A 278 2.47 -2.11 -10.97
C PHE A 278 3.93 -1.91 -10.51
N THR A 279 4.17 -1.87 -9.21
CA THR A 279 5.51 -2.16 -8.69
C THR A 279 5.94 -3.57 -9.11
N PHE A 280 7.24 -3.78 -9.29
CA PHE A 280 7.74 -5.06 -9.78
C PHE A 280 9.13 -5.40 -9.20
N PRO A 281 9.40 -6.67 -8.86
CA PRO A 281 10.67 -7.09 -8.27
C PRO A 281 11.85 -6.96 -9.23
N GLU A 282 13.00 -6.52 -8.71
CA GLU A 282 14.30 -6.64 -9.37
C GLU A 282 15.04 -7.91 -8.91
N PHE A 283 15.46 -8.76 -9.85
CA PHE A 283 16.32 -9.92 -9.63
C PHE A 283 16.80 -10.48 -10.97
N GLU A 284 17.78 -11.40 -10.98
CA GLU A 284 18.42 -11.95 -12.19
C GLU A 284 17.46 -12.39 -13.29
N ARG A 285 16.30 -12.95 -12.94
CA ARG A 285 15.30 -13.48 -13.88
C ARG A 285 13.99 -12.68 -13.87
N ALA A 286 14.06 -11.39 -13.54
CA ALA A 286 12.91 -10.48 -13.52
C ALA A 286 12.25 -10.36 -14.91
N GLU A 287 13.04 -10.33 -16.00
CA GLU A 287 12.52 -10.26 -17.37
C GLU A 287 11.73 -11.51 -17.75
N GLU A 288 12.16 -12.70 -17.32
CA GLU A 288 11.41 -13.93 -17.53
C GLU A 288 10.07 -13.92 -16.78
N LEU A 289 10.05 -13.39 -15.54
CA LEU A 289 8.81 -13.21 -14.79
C LEU A 289 7.89 -12.20 -15.48
N ALA A 290 8.43 -11.07 -15.96
CA ALA A 290 7.68 -10.05 -16.69
C ALA A 290 7.04 -10.63 -17.96
N ASN A 291 7.77 -11.44 -18.72
CA ASN A 291 7.23 -12.13 -19.90
C ASN A 291 6.11 -13.12 -19.55
N GLN A 292 6.17 -13.78 -18.39
CA GLN A 292 5.08 -14.65 -17.92
C GLN A 292 3.86 -13.81 -17.51
N CYS A 293 4.06 -12.73 -16.76
CA CYS A 293 3.00 -11.81 -16.37
C CYS A 293 2.34 -11.13 -17.58
N ALA A 294 3.12 -10.76 -18.61
CA ALA A 294 2.60 -10.13 -19.83
C ALA A 294 1.64 -11.05 -20.60
N LYS A 295 1.89 -12.37 -20.61
CA LYS A 295 0.98 -13.35 -21.22
C LYS A 295 -0.36 -13.40 -20.49
N GLU A 296 -0.32 -13.51 -19.15
CA GLU A 296 -1.52 -13.51 -18.31
C GLU A 296 -2.30 -12.19 -18.44
N ALA A 297 -1.60 -11.05 -18.54
CA ALA A 297 -2.21 -9.75 -18.77
C ALA A 297 -2.89 -9.66 -20.14
N CYS A 298 -2.23 -10.14 -21.19
CA CYS A 298 -2.76 -10.15 -22.55
C CYS A 298 -4.04 -10.98 -22.65
N GLU A 299 -4.05 -12.16 -22.03
CA GLU A 299 -5.25 -13.02 -21.95
C GLU A 299 -6.42 -12.27 -21.27
N ILE A 300 -6.19 -11.65 -20.11
CA ILE A 300 -7.23 -10.88 -19.39
C ILE A 300 -7.79 -9.74 -20.26
N VAL A 301 -6.92 -8.98 -20.92
CA VAL A 301 -7.33 -7.83 -21.74
C VAL A 301 -8.15 -8.29 -22.95
N LEU A 302 -7.72 -9.34 -23.64
CA LEU A 302 -8.43 -9.89 -24.80
C LEU A 302 -9.78 -10.49 -24.42
N GLU A 303 -9.85 -11.25 -23.32
CA GLU A 303 -11.08 -11.86 -22.84
C GLU A 303 -12.12 -10.80 -22.45
N GLU A 304 -11.75 -9.83 -21.62
CA GLU A 304 -12.70 -8.81 -21.14
C GLU A 304 -13.15 -7.83 -22.22
N SER A 305 -12.32 -7.62 -23.25
CA SER A 305 -12.64 -6.75 -24.38
C SER A 305 -13.25 -7.49 -25.57
N GLU A 306 -13.50 -8.80 -25.46
CA GLU A 306 -13.97 -9.64 -26.58
C GLU A 306 -13.07 -9.52 -27.83
N ASN A 307 -11.75 -9.43 -27.62
CA ASN A 307 -10.69 -9.23 -28.62
C ASN A 307 -10.72 -7.87 -29.34
N GLU A 308 -11.43 -6.87 -28.81
CA GLU A 308 -11.43 -5.52 -29.38
C GLU A 308 -10.24 -4.65 -28.93
N LEU A 309 -9.55 -5.04 -27.86
CA LEU A 309 -8.45 -4.30 -27.26
C LEU A 309 -7.19 -5.16 -27.21
N TRP A 310 -6.06 -4.61 -27.68
CA TRP A 310 -4.74 -5.24 -27.60
C TRP A 310 -3.83 -4.42 -26.66
N PRO A 311 -3.18 -5.06 -25.67
CA PRO A 311 -2.28 -4.41 -24.72
C PRO A 311 -0.78 -4.50 -25.06
#